data_AF-A0A4Q1FFA9-F1
#
_entry.id   AF-A0A4Q1FFA9-F1
#
_cell.length_a   1.000
_cell.length_b   1.000
_cell.length_c   1.000
_cell.angle_alpha   90.00
_cell.angle_beta   90.00
_cell.angle_gamma   90.00
#
_symmetry.space_group_name_H-M   'P 1'
#
loop_
_entity.id
_entity.type
_entity.pdbx_description
1 polymer ?
#
loop_
_entity_poly.entity_id
_entity_poly.type
_entity_poly.pdbx_seq_one_letter_code
_entity_poly.pdbx_strand_id
1 'polypeptide(L)'
;MRLLFSCLFLTSFFSVFAQNEVKPEVKPEVKIDSLYREDQFYFSVTYNMFTDIPQRFKQNKFSLGLSGGFLRDMPINKSRTFAIAAGLGFSYQNYYQNLGISRDGSGAIVYNVTDYGEIVSNRYKQYSVDLPIEFRWRNSTFESTKFWRIYTGIKLSYVFSNTSNLNAGEETYKINNNASINKFQYGPYISAGYNTWNLYVYYGLSPLFNSVTTLTGEKVNLKTLNAGLIFYIL
;
A
#
# COMPACT_ATOMS: atom_id res chain seq x y z
N MET A 1 -25.52 37.57 -4.38
CA MET A 1 -24.94 36.25 -4.73
C MET A 1 -24.35 35.55 -3.49
N ARG A 2 -25.19 35.12 -2.53
CA ARG A 2 -24.75 34.34 -1.34
C ARG A 2 -25.77 33.28 -0.88
N LEU A 3 -26.77 32.96 -1.71
CA LEU A 3 -27.87 32.05 -1.36
C LEU A 3 -28.10 30.91 -2.36
N LEU A 4 -27.26 30.79 -3.41
CA LEU A 4 -27.41 29.74 -4.44
C LEU A 4 -26.59 28.47 -4.18
N PHE A 5 -25.76 28.43 -3.13
CA PHE A 5 -24.93 27.26 -2.82
C PHE A 5 -25.48 26.36 -1.69
N SER A 6 -26.59 26.72 -1.05
CA SER A 6 -27.17 25.91 0.04
C SER A 6 -28.27 24.94 -0.39
N CYS A 7 -28.72 24.96 -1.66
CA CYS A 7 -29.76 24.03 -2.14
C CYS A 7 -29.22 22.71 -2.71
N LEU A 8 -27.88 22.54 -2.81
CA LEU A 8 -27.26 21.35 -3.40
C LEU A 8 -26.93 20.23 -2.39
N PHE A 9 -27.36 20.38 -1.13
CA PHE A 9 -27.09 19.39 -0.07
C PHE A 9 -28.36 18.67 0.45
N LEU A 10 -29.49 18.77 -0.26
CA LEU A 10 -30.79 18.24 0.20
C LEU A 10 -31.44 17.21 -0.73
N THR A 11 -30.66 16.56 -1.61
CA THR A 11 -31.19 15.53 -2.54
C THR A 11 -30.69 14.11 -2.29
N SER A 12 -30.03 13.83 -1.16
CA SER A 12 -29.43 12.50 -0.90
C SER A 12 -30.25 11.54 -0.02
N PHE A 13 -31.55 11.79 0.23
CA PHE A 13 -32.36 10.89 1.08
C PHE A 13 -33.80 10.67 0.59
N PHE A 14 -33.98 10.28 -0.68
CA PHE A 14 -35.21 9.58 -1.08
C PHE A 14 -34.91 8.12 -1.40
N SER A 15 -35.03 7.29 -0.37
CA SER A 15 -35.22 5.84 -0.52
C SER A 15 -36.61 5.63 -1.14
N VAL A 16 -36.66 5.45 -2.46
CA VAL A 16 -37.87 4.97 -3.13
C VAL A 16 -37.94 3.46 -2.89
N PHE A 17 -38.90 3.05 -2.06
CA PHE A 17 -39.33 1.66 -1.96
C PHE A 17 -40.04 1.27 -3.26
N ALA A 18 -39.37 0.50 -4.11
CA ALA A 18 -40.02 -0.18 -5.23
C ALA A 18 -40.83 -1.38 -4.69
N GLN A 19 -42.14 -1.38 -4.92
CA GLN A 19 -42.99 -2.55 -4.71
C GLN A 19 -42.67 -3.58 -5.80
N ASN A 20 -42.21 -4.77 -5.41
CA ASN A 20 -42.05 -5.89 -6.34
C ASN A 20 -43.33 -6.74 -6.31
N GLU A 21 -44.09 -6.72 -7.41
CA GLU A 21 -45.03 -7.79 -7.74
C GLU A 21 -44.26 -9.10 -7.90
N VAL A 22 -44.68 -10.14 -7.19
CA VAL A 22 -44.12 -11.50 -7.29
C VAL A 22 -44.60 -12.12 -8.61
N LYS A 23 -43.80 -11.96 -9.66
CA LYS A 23 -43.90 -12.77 -10.88
C LYS A 23 -43.22 -14.13 -10.63
N PRO A 24 -43.75 -15.24 -11.16
CA PRO A 24 -43.14 -16.56 -11.01
C PRO A 24 -41.70 -16.55 -11.55
N GLU A 25 -40.75 -17.05 -10.73
CA GLU A 25 -39.34 -17.17 -11.07
C GLU A 25 -39.15 -18.09 -12.29
N VAL A 26 -39.06 -17.50 -13.48
CA VAL A 26 -38.25 -18.10 -14.53
C VAL A 26 -36.82 -17.85 -14.09
N LYS A 27 -36.17 -18.84 -13.47
CA LYS A 27 -34.72 -18.79 -13.25
C LYS A 27 -34.10 -18.58 -14.63
N PRO A 28 -33.48 -17.44 -14.93
CA PRO A 28 -32.73 -17.34 -16.15
C PRO A 28 -31.66 -18.43 -16.05
N GLU A 29 -31.51 -19.27 -17.08
CA GLU A 29 -30.26 -19.99 -17.26
C GLU A 29 -29.20 -18.89 -17.37
N VAL A 30 -28.55 -18.59 -16.25
CA VAL A 30 -27.42 -17.68 -16.24
C VAL A 30 -26.38 -18.40 -17.06
N LYS A 31 -26.27 -17.99 -18.32
CA LYS A 31 -25.20 -18.45 -19.20
C LYS A 31 -23.92 -18.13 -18.46
N ILE A 32 -23.28 -19.16 -17.90
CA ILE A 32 -22.07 -19.01 -17.09
C ILE A 32 -21.07 -18.31 -18.00
N ASP A 33 -20.77 -17.05 -17.68
CA ASP A 33 -19.84 -16.28 -18.49
C ASP A 33 -18.45 -16.90 -18.32
N SER A 34 -18.06 -17.68 -19.32
CA SER A 34 -16.74 -18.29 -19.38
C SER A 34 -15.61 -17.25 -19.40
N LEU A 35 -15.88 -15.96 -19.56
CA LEU A 35 -14.88 -14.90 -19.48
C LEU A 35 -14.83 -14.18 -18.14
N TYR A 36 -15.70 -14.54 -17.19
CA TYR A 36 -15.73 -13.92 -15.87
C TYR A 36 -14.37 -14.05 -15.15
N ARG A 37 -13.87 -12.91 -14.66
CA ARG A 37 -12.58 -12.78 -13.96
C ARG A 37 -12.83 -12.22 -12.55
N GLU A 38 -12.26 -12.92 -11.58
CA GLU A 38 -12.30 -12.55 -10.17
C GLU A 38 -11.21 -11.53 -9.82
N ASP A 39 -11.44 -10.74 -8.77
CA ASP A 39 -10.43 -9.92 -8.10
C ASP A 39 -9.71 -8.91 -9.04
N GLN A 40 -10.48 -8.01 -9.67
CA GLN A 40 -9.98 -7.01 -10.64
C GLN A 40 -9.33 -5.80 -9.99
N PHE A 41 -9.81 -5.39 -8.81
CA PHE A 41 -9.27 -4.29 -8.03
C PHE A 41 -8.74 -4.80 -6.70
N TYR A 42 -7.77 -4.08 -6.15
CA TYR A 42 -7.31 -4.34 -4.80
C TYR A 42 -7.14 -3.04 -4.03
N PHE A 43 -7.29 -3.15 -2.72
CA PHE A 43 -6.96 -2.11 -1.76
C PHE A 43 -6.29 -2.74 -0.55
N SER A 44 -5.24 -2.14 -0.02
CA SER A 44 -4.53 -2.64 1.16
C SER A 44 -4.31 -1.54 2.19
N VAL A 45 -4.39 -1.94 3.46
CA VAL A 45 -4.01 -1.13 4.61
C VAL A 45 -2.96 -1.88 5.40
N THR A 46 -1.82 -1.24 5.64
CA THR A 46 -0.66 -1.87 6.27
C THR A 46 -0.08 -1.02 7.39
N TYR A 47 0.53 -1.71 8.34
CA TYR A 47 1.50 -1.15 9.28
C TYR A 47 2.90 -1.35 8.70
N ASN A 48 3.63 -0.26 8.58
CA ASN A 48 4.91 -0.19 7.93
C ASN A 48 6.04 -0.23 8.96
N MET A 49 6.95 -1.16 8.76
CA MET A 49 8.10 -1.39 9.60
C MET A 49 9.39 -1.34 8.78
N PHE A 50 10.51 -1.29 9.50
CA PHE A 50 11.82 -1.45 8.91
C PHE A 50 12.52 -2.71 9.42
N THR A 51 13.42 -3.21 8.58
CA THR A 51 14.39 -4.26 8.85
C THR A 51 15.78 -3.74 8.47
N ASP A 52 16.84 -4.42 8.89
CA ASP A 52 18.22 -3.97 8.72
C ASP A 52 18.44 -2.54 9.27
N ILE A 53 17.93 -2.32 10.49
CA ILE A 53 17.91 -1.01 11.15
C ILE A 53 19.28 -0.63 11.74
N PRO A 54 19.71 0.65 11.66
CA PRO A 54 20.95 1.11 12.28
C PRO A 54 20.83 1.16 13.81
N GLN A 55 21.97 1.31 14.49
CA GLN A 55 22.04 1.37 15.94
C GLN A 55 21.18 2.55 16.47
N ARG A 56 20.44 2.30 17.57
CA ARG A 56 19.51 3.26 18.19
C ARG A 56 18.33 3.69 17.31
N PHE A 57 18.13 3.07 16.16
CA PHE A 57 16.95 3.31 15.34
C PHE A 57 15.68 2.82 16.06
N LYS A 58 14.65 3.66 16.05
CA LYS A 58 13.35 3.39 16.67
C LYS A 58 12.25 3.94 15.77
N GLN A 59 11.17 3.18 15.65
CA GLN A 59 9.91 3.67 15.14
C GLN A 59 9.02 4.08 16.30
N ASN A 60 8.38 5.24 16.18
CA ASN A 60 7.34 5.68 17.11
C ASN A 60 6.02 5.77 16.35
N LYS A 61 4.89 5.57 17.04
CA LYS A 61 3.54 5.71 16.46
C LYS A 61 3.24 4.73 15.31
N PHE A 62 1.98 4.75 14.90
CA PHE A 62 1.49 3.91 13.81
C PHE A 62 1.94 4.46 12.44
N SER A 63 2.76 3.68 11.73
CA SER A 63 3.27 3.99 10.39
C SER A 63 2.36 3.39 9.33
N LEU A 64 1.40 4.17 8.83
CA LEU A 64 0.37 3.71 7.88
C LEU A 64 0.90 3.55 6.45
N GLY A 65 0.58 2.43 5.82
CA GLY A 65 0.71 2.21 4.37
C GLY A 65 -0.64 1.96 3.73
N LEU A 66 -0.91 2.65 2.62
CA LEU A 66 -2.10 2.46 1.79
C LEU A 66 -1.65 2.08 0.39
N SER A 67 -2.28 1.09 -0.21
CA SER A 67 -2.09 0.82 -1.63
C SER A 67 -3.40 0.41 -2.28
N GLY A 68 -3.52 0.64 -3.58
CA GLY A 68 -4.65 0.17 -4.35
C GLY A 68 -4.37 0.24 -5.83
N GLY A 69 -5.11 -0.54 -6.60
CA GLY A 69 -4.87 -0.67 -8.02
C GLY A 69 -5.79 -1.69 -8.65
N PHE A 70 -5.44 -2.07 -9.87
CA PHE A 70 -6.12 -3.14 -10.60
C PHE A 70 -5.13 -4.25 -10.96
N LEU A 71 -5.64 -5.46 -11.06
CA LEU A 71 -4.92 -6.68 -11.40
C LEU A 71 -5.71 -7.40 -12.49
N ARG A 72 -5.00 -7.86 -13.52
CA ARG A 72 -5.58 -8.69 -14.57
C ARG A 72 -5.33 -10.15 -14.26
N ASP A 73 -6.36 -10.84 -13.77
CA ASP A 73 -6.34 -12.28 -13.48
C ASP A 73 -6.31 -13.12 -14.77
N MET A 74 -5.36 -14.04 -14.87
CA MET A 74 -5.18 -14.96 -16.00
C MET A 74 -5.15 -16.40 -15.49
N PRO A 75 -6.29 -17.10 -15.46
CA PRO A 75 -6.36 -18.50 -15.03
C PRO A 75 -5.53 -19.43 -15.93
N ILE A 76 -4.77 -20.34 -15.31
CA ILE A 76 -3.90 -21.29 -16.00
C ILE A 76 -4.62 -22.64 -16.20
N ASN A 77 -5.56 -22.99 -15.33
CA ASN A 77 -6.26 -24.26 -15.37
C ASN A 77 -7.76 -24.11 -15.60
N LYS A 78 -8.41 -25.17 -16.12
CA LYS A 78 -9.85 -25.17 -16.45
C LYS A 78 -10.73 -24.87 -15.23
N SER A 79 -10.36 -25.35 -14.05
CA SER A 79 -11.09 -25.08 -12.79
C SER A 79 -10.78 -23.69 -12.18
N ARG A 80 -9.86 -22.91 -12.77
CA ARG A 80 -9.49 -21.54 -12.36
C ARG A 80 -9.01 -21.39 -10.92
N THR A 81 -8.54 -22.48 -10.32
CA THR A 81 -7.93 -22.49 -8.98
C THR A 81 -6.51 -21.94 -8.99
N PHE A 82 -5.85 -21.92 -10.15
CA PHE A 82 -4.52 -21.34 -10.34
C PHE A 82 -4.56 -20.24 -11.39
N ALA A 83 -3.94 -19.10 -11.10
CA ALA A 83 -3.83 -17.98 -12.02
C ALA A 83 -2.50 -17.23 -11.86
N ILE A 84 -2.10 -16.52 -12.92
CA ILE A 84 -1.12 -15.45 -12.83
C ILE A 84 -1.87 -14.15 -13.00
N ALA A 85 -1.55 -13.15 -12.19
CA ALA A 85 -2.07 -11.80 -12.35
C ALA A 85 -0.93 -10.79 -12.46
N ALA A 86 -1.15 -9.78 -13.30
CA ALA A 86 -0.27 -8.62 -13.37
C ALA A 86 -1.14 -7.37 -13.38
N GLY A 87 -0.67 -6.30 -12.74
CA GLY A 87 -1.50 -5.14 -12.49
C GLY A 87 -0.74 -3.83 -12.52
N LEU A 88 -1.46 -2.75 -12.23
CA LEU A 88 -0.90 -1.44 -11.97
C LEU A 88 -1.58 -0.88 -10.72
N GLY A 89 -0.79 -0.28 -9.84
CA GLY A 89 -1.28 0.28 -8.61
C GLY A 89 -0.56 1.55 -8.20
N PHE A 90 -1.07 2.12 -7.13
CA PHE A 90 -0.54 3.28 -6.46
C PHE A 90 -0.36 2.95 -4.99
N SER A 91 0.74 3.41 -4.40
CA SER A 91 0.97 3.28 -2.97
C SER A 91 1.39 4.59 -2.33
N TYR A 92 0.90 4.77 -1.12
CA TYR A 92 1.31 5.80 -0.19
C TYR A 92 1.88 5.11 1.04
N GLN A 93 3.12 5.42 1.38
CA GLN A 93 3.79 4.86 2.55
C GLN A 93 4.18 5.99 3.49
N ASN A 94 3.83 5.82 4.76
CA ASN A 94 4.13 6.75 5.82
C ASN A 94 4.88 6.06 6.95
N TYR A 95 5.96 6.70 7.42
CA TYR A 95 6.84 6.19 8.45
C TYR A 95 7.13 7.25 9.48
N TYR A 96 6.93 6.89 10.74
CA TYR A 96 7.31 7.67 11.91
C TYR A 96 8.50 6.95 12.57
N GLN A 97 9.65 7.62 12.58
CA GLN A 97 10.95 6.99 12.80
C GLN A 97 11.98 8.06 13.23
N ASN A 98 13.13 7.70 13.77
CA ASN A 98 14.08 8.65 14.38
C ASN A 98 15.42 8.90 13.62
N LEU A 99 15.60 8.32 12.43
CA LEU A 99 16.57 8.76 11.42
C LEU A 99 16.16 10.13 10.87
N GLY A 100 16.69 11.18 11.48
CA GLY A 100 16.56 12.56 11.06
C GLY A 100 17.33 12.83 9.78
N ILE A 101 16.73 13.64 8.91
CA ILE A 101 17.34 14.13 7.68
C ILE A 101 17.27 15.65 7.72
N SER A 102 18.43 16.29 7.79
CA SER A 102 18.58 17.74 7.93
C SER A 102 19.59 18.29 6.93
N ARG A 103 19.91 19.58 7.04
CA ARG A 103 20.99 20.22 6.29
C ARG A 103 22.08 20.66 7.25
N ASP A 104 23.34 20.48 6.87
CA ASP A 104 24.46 21.05 7.60
C ASP A 104 24.66 22.55 7.29
N GLY A 105 25.69 23.17 7.88
CA GLY A 105 26.01 24.58 7.67
C GLY A 105 26.41 24.94 6.22
N SER A 106 26.72 23.96 5.37
CA SER A 106 26.97 24.15 3.93
C SER A 106 25.71 23.99 3.08
N GLY A 107 24.60 23.56 3.69
CA GLY A 107 23.35 23.23 3.00
C GLY A 107 23.29 21.80 2.47
N ALA A 108 24.32 20.97 2.71
CA ALA A 108 24.35 19.58 2.29
C ALA A 108 23.40 18.72 3.14
N ILE A 109 22.75 17.72 2.51
CA ILE A 109 21.84 16.81 3.21
C ILE A 109 22.66 15.84 4.08
N VAL A 110 22.33 15.80 5.36
CA VAL A 110 22.96 14.91 6.34
C VAL A 110 21.93 14.03 7.03
N TYR A 111 22.41 12.89 7.54
CA TYR A 111 21.58 11.83 8.13
C TYR A 111 22.08 11.52 9.52
N ASN A 112 21.17 11.51 10.50
CA ASN A 112 21.52 11.18 11.87
C ASN A 112 20.40 10.41 12.55
N VAL A 113 20.75 9.41 13.36
CA VAL A 113 19.78 8.76 14.25
C VAL A 113 19.72 9.57 15.53
N THR A 114 18.65 10.35 15.69
CA THR A 114 18.46 11.25 16.84
C THR A 114 17.49 10.61 17.82
N ASP A 115 17.73 10.75 19.13
CA ASP A 115 16.79 10.21 20.12
C ASP A 115 15.52 11.05 20.19
N TYR A 116 14.38 10.41 20.48
CA TYR A 116 13.08 11.11 20.59
C TYR A 116 12.99 12.11 21.75
N GLY A 117 13.97 12.13 22.67
CA GLY A 117 14.09 13.20 23.66
C GLY A 117 14.61 14.52 23.06
N GLU A 118 15.27 14.46 21.91
CA GLU A 118 15.90 15.60 21.23
C GLU A 118 15.11 16.07 20.01
N ILE A 119 14.01 15.37 19.65
CA ILE A 119 13.16 15.72 18.50
C ILE A 119 11.69 15.68 18.87
N VAL A 120 10.91 16.64 18.38
CA VAL A 120 9.46 16.68 18.58
C VAL A 120 8.77 15.64 17.70
N SER A 121 9.18 15.55 16.45
CA SER A 121 8.67 14.54 15.53
C SER A 121 9.57 14.35 14.33
N ASN A 122 9.56 13.15 13.77
CA ASN A 122 10.20 12.89 12.49
C ASN A 122 9.33 11.93 11.67
N ARG A 123 9.13 12.29 10.41
CA ARG A 123 8.18 11.65 9.51
C ARG A 123 8.75 11.57 8.10
N TYR A 124 8.79 10.37 7.56
CA TYR A 124 9.09 10.10 6.16
C TYR A 124 7.83 9.64 5.44
N LYS A 125 7.59 10.16 4.24
CA LYS A 125 6.50 9.73 3.37
C LYS A 125 6.97 9.56 1.94
N GLN A 126 6.40 8.58 1.24
CA GLN A 126 6.62 8.38 -0.18
C GLN A 126 5.33 8.00 -0.91
N TYR A 127 5.30 8.34 -2.19
CA TYR A 127 4.27 7.91 -3.13
C TYR A 127 4.94 7.19 -4.30
N SER A 128 4.33 6.07 -4.70
CA SER A 128 4.86 5.19 -5.74
C SER A 128 3.77 4.71 -6.69
N VAL A 129 4.19 4.44 -7.92
CA VAL A 129 3.43 3.61 -8.86
C VAL A 129 3.99 2.20 -8.80
N ASP A 130 3.10 1.22 -8.72
CA ASP A 130 3.43 -0.18 -8.46
C ASP A 130 3.03 -1.07 -9.63
N LEU A 131 3.88 -2.02 -9.98
CA LEU A 131 3.62 -3.14 -10.89
C LEU A 131 3.66 -4.44 -10.07
N PRO A 132 2.51 -4.90 -9.55
CA PRO A 132 2.39 -6.21 -8.92
C PRO A 132 2.33 -7.33 -9.97
N ILE A 133 3.04 -8.43 -9.70
CA ILE A 133 2.97 -9.69 -10.45
C ILE A 133 2.73 -10.81 -9.44
N GLU A 134 1.61 -11.50 -9.56
CA GLU A 134 1.09 -12.47 -8.59
C GLU A 134 0.90 -13.84 -9.21
N PHE A 135 1.34 -14.86 -8.49
CA PHE A 135 0.80 -16.20 -8.57
C PHE A 135 -0.36 -16.34 -7.58
N ARG A 136 -1.48 -16.88 -8.06
CA ARG A 136 -2.71 -16.97 -7.29
C ARG A 136 -3.16 -18.41 -7.19
N TRP A 137 -3.36 -18.85 -5.95
CA TRP A 137 -3.96 -20.13 -5.63
C TRP A 137 -5.22 -19.90 -4.80
N ARG A 138 -6.34 -20.48 -5.24
CA ARG A 138 -7.63 -20.39 -4.57
C ARG A 138 -8.40 -21.68 -4.73
N ASN A 139 -9.25 -22.01 -3.77
CA ASN A 139 -10.22 -23.10 -3.89
C ASN A 139 -11.61 -22.54 -4.24
N SER A 140 -11.69 -21.83 -5.36
CA SER A 140 -12.94 -21.27 -5.88
C SER A 140 -13.65 -22.29 -6.77
N THR A 141 -14.97 -22.41 -6.66
CA THR A 141 -15.83 -23.01 -7.69
C THR A 141 -16.54 -21.90 -8.45
N PHE A 142 -17.02 -22.17 -9.67
CA PHE A 142 -17.78 -21.20 -10.47
C PHE A 142 -19.06 -20.69 -9.78
N GLU A 143 -19.54 -21.41 -8.77
CA GLU A 143 -20.81 -21.17 -8.08
C GLU A 143 -20.64 -20.54 -6.69
N SER A 144 -19.42 -20.48 -6.13
CA SER A 144 -19.19 -20.00 -4.76
C SER A 144 -18.21 -18.83 -4.71
N THR A 145 -18.69 -17.71 -4.14
CA THR A 145 -17.90 -16.50 -3.84
C THR A 145 -17.14 -16.58 -2.52
N LYS A 146 -17.37 -17.65 -1.73
CA LYS A 146 -16.69 -17.89 -0.44
C LYS A 146 -15.64 -18.97 -0.59
N PHE A 147 -14.39 -18.55 -0.69
CA PHE A 147 -13.25 -19.44 -0.81
C PHE A 147 -12.03 -18.88 -0.08
N TRP A 148 -11.08 -19.77 0.18
CA TRP A 148 -9.77 -19.39 0.67
C TRP A 148 -8.87 -19.00 -0.51
N ARG A 149 -7.98 -18.03 -0.26
CA ARG A 149 -7.02 -17.50 -1.22
C ARG A 149 -5.62 -17.52 -0.60
N ILE A 150 -4.62 -17.95 -1.36
CA ILE A 150 -3.20 -17.75 -1.08
C ILE A 150 -2.57 -17.19 -2.34
N TYR A 151 -2.26 -15.90 -2.33
CA TYR A 151 -1.64 -15.18 -3.45
C TYR A 151 -0.23 -14.80 -3.04
N THR A 152 0.74 -15.01 -3.91
CA THR A 152 2.14 -14.65 -3.66
C THR A 152 2.72 -14.02 -4.90
N GLY A 153 3.59 -13.03 -4.75
CA GLY A 153 4.04 -12.27 -5.89
C GLY A 153 5.25 -11.41 -5.59
N ILE A 154 5.66 -10.66 -6.60
CA ILE A 154 6.67 -9.61 -6.50
C ILE A 154 5.98 -8.30 -6.84
N LYS A 155 6.26 -7.27 -6.04
CA LYS A 155 5.84 -5.89 -6.32
C LYS A 155 7.06 -5.09 -6.72
N LEU A 156 7.00 -4.48 -7.91
CA LEU A 156 7.99 -3.51 -8.39
C LEU A 156 7.39 -2.12 -8.23
N SER A 157 8.13 -1.19 -7.62
CA SER A 157 7.63 0.13 -7.24
C SER A 157 8.57 1.21 -7.75
N TYR A 158 8.00 2.23 -8.40
CA TYR A 158 8.72 3.45 -8.76
C TYR A 158 8.26 4.62 -7.88
N VAL A 159 9.15 5.10 -7.01
CA VAL A 159 8.90 6.25 -6.13
C VAL A 159 9.09 7.53 -6.92
N PHE A 160 7.98 8.23 -7.18
CA PHE A 160 7.98 9.49 -7.92
C PHE A 160 7.97 10.71 -7.00
N SER A 161 7.59 10.56 -5.73
CA SER A 161 7.56 11.64 -4.76
C SER A 161 7.93 11.14 -3.36
N ASN A 162 8.82 11.86 -2.68
CA ASN A 162 9.14 11.60 -1.29
C ASN A 162 9.30 12.89 -0.49
N THR A 163 9.06 12.81 0.82
CA THR A 163 9.26 13.93 1.74
C THR A 163 9.72 13.41 3.09
N SER A 164 10.78 14.04 3.60
CA SER A 164 11.25 13.89 4.97
C SER A 164 10.94 15.18 5.72
N ASN A 165 10.29 15.06 6.87
CA ASN A 165 9.96 16.17 7.74
C ASN A 165 10.45 15.87 9.15
N LEU A 166 11.50 16.57 9.55
CA LEU A 166 12.10 16.51 10.88
C LEU A 166 11.78 17.81 11.62
N ASN A 167 11.13 17.70 12.77
CA ASN A 167 10.90 18.81 13.69
C ASN A 167 11.79 18.60 14.92
N ALA A 168 12.83 19.43 15.04
CA ALA A 168 13.80 19.44 16.12
C ALA A 168 13.41 20.38 17.28
N GLY A 169 12.16 20.88 17.32
CA GLY A 169 11.68 21.83 18.32
C GLY A 169 11.84 23.27 17.86
N GLU A 170 13.07 23.77 17.86
CA GLU A 170 13.37 25.14 17.43
C GLU A 170 13.34 25.30 15.91
N GLU A 171 13.76 24.25 15.19
CA GLU A 171 13.84 24.23 13.74
C GLU A 171 13.06 23.05 13.13
N THR A 172 12.55 23.27 11.92
CA THR A 172 11.89 22.22 11.13
C THR A 172 12.56 22.08 9.76
N TYR A 173 13.06 20.88 9.50
CA TYR A 173 13.70 20.51 8.24
C TYR A 173 12.72 19.75 7.36
N LYS A 174 12.38 20.35 6.21
CA LYS A 174 11.58 19.70 5.17
C LYS A 174 12.43 19.47 3.92
N ILE A 175 12.62 18.21 3.57
CA ILE A 175 13.39 17.78 2.40
C ILE A 175 12.44 17.01 1.48
N ASN A 176 12.19 17.57 0.30
CA ASN A 176 11.37 16.93 -0.74
C ASN A 176 12.27 16.30 -1.78
N ASN A 177 11.84 15.16 -2.34
CA ASN A 177 12.50 14.49 -3.46
C ASN A 177 14.00 14.28 -3.23
N ASN A 178 14.36 13.74 -2.07
CA ASN A 178 15.74 13.46 -1.72
C ASN A 178 16.37 12.51 -2.75
N ALA A 179 17.47 12.93 -3.37
CA ALA A 179 18.18 12.19 -4.41
C ALA A 179 18.80 10.86 -3.92
N SER A 180 19.01 10.72 -2.60
CA SER A 180 19.57 9.51 -2.01
C SER A 180 18.53 8.41 -1.82
N ILE A 181 17.23 8.71 -1.98
CA ILE A 181 16.17 7.71 -1.93
C ILE A 181 16.28 6.78 -3.13
N ASN A 182 16.19 5.49 -2.88
CA ASN A 182 16.06 4.52 -3.94
C ASN A 182 14.69 4.64 -4.60
N LYS A 183 14.69 5.11 -5.85
CA LYS A 183 13.46 5.29 -6.63
C LYS A 183 12.87 3.98 -7.11
N PHE A 184 13.69 2.96 -7.32
CA PHE A 184 13.23 1.65 -7.79
C PHE A 184 13.28 0.65 -6.62
N GLN A 185 12.12 0.41 -6.03
CA GLN A 185 11.97 -0.49 -4.90
C GLN A 185 11.28 -1.78 -5.35
N TYR A 186 11.68 -2.90 -4.79
CA TYR A 186 11.04 -4.17 -5.11
C TYR A 186 11.08 -5.16 -3.95
N GLY A 187 10.15 -6.10 -3.96
CA GLY A 187 10.11 -7.14 -2.94
C GLY A 187 9.01 -8.17 -3.13
N PRO A 188 9.18 -9.38 -2.59
CA PRO A 188 8.13 -10.38 -2.56
C PRO A 188 7.03 -9.97 -1.57
N TYR A 189 5.84 -10.50 -1.81
CA TYR A 189 4.76 -10.49 -0.85
C TYR A 189 3.95 -11.77 -0.89
N ILE A 190 3.23 -11.98 0.19
CA ILE A 190 2.24 -13.03 0.33
C ILE A 190 0.96 -12.45 0.91
N SER A 191 -0.16 -12.97 0.43
CA SER A 191 -1.47 -12.73 0.98
C SER A 191 -2.19 -14.05 1.18
N ALA A 192 -2.80 -14.24 2.33
CA ALA A 192 -3.59 -15.42 2.64
C ALA A 192 -4.85 -15.04 3.40
N GLY A 193 -5.98 -15.61 3.03
CA GLY A 193 -7.25 -15.22 3.62
C GLY A 193 -8.44 -16.03 3.18
N TYR A 194 -9.59 -15.62 3.69
CA TYR A 194 -10.88 -16.21 3.39
C TYR A 194 -11.86 -15.10 3.02
N ASN A 195 -12.47 -15.22 1.85
CA ASN A 195 -13.40 -14.23 1.33
C ASN A 195 -12.77 -12.81 1.30
N THR A 196 -13.40 -11.81 1.92
CA THR A 196 -12.99 -10.41 1.88
C THR A 196 -11.70 -10.12 2.66
N TRP A 197 -11.43 -10.87 3.72
CA TRP A 197 -10.32 -10.57 4.65
C TRP A 197 -9.10 -11.41 4.30
N ASN A 198 -8.05 -10.74 3.81
CA ASN A 198 -6.79 -11.40 3.49
C ASN A 198 -5.64 -10.70 4.22
N LEU A 199 -4.91 -11.47 5.02
CA LEU A 199 -3.66 -11.01 5.60
C LEU A 199 -2.68 -10.73 4.46
N TYR A 200 -1.86 -9.70 4.59
CA TYR A 200 -0.87 -9.28 3.60
C TYR A 200 0.45 -8.99 4.29
N VAL A 201 1.54 -9.54 3.76
CA VAL A 201 2.90 -9.26 4.20
C VAL A 201 3.79 -9.04 2.99
N TYR A 202 4.50 -7.92 2.95
CA TYR A 202 5.47 -7.55 1.94
C TYR A 202 6.83 -7.31 2.59
N TYR A 203 7.90 -7.80 1.96
CA TYR A 203 9.28 -7.58 2.39
C TYR A 203 10.07 -6.93 1.26
N GLY A 204 10.60 -5.73 1.48
CA GLY A 204 11.42 -5.00 0.51
C GLY A 204 12.83 -5.56 0.46
N LEU A 205 13.27 -5.97 -0.73
CA LEU A 205 14.63 -6.48 -0.97
C LEU A 205 15.63 -5.36 -1.20
N SER A 206 15.18 -4.26 -1.81
CA SER A 206 15.97 -3.05 -2.01
C SER A 206 16.00 -2.18 -0.74
N PRO A 207 17.15 -1.60 -0.36
CA PRO A 207 17.19 -0.61 0.71
C PRO A 207 16.43 0.66 0.30
N LEU A 208 15.87 1.36 1.29
CA LEU A 208 15.13 2.62 1.12
C LEU A 208 16.03 3.75 0.58
N PHE A 209 17.31 3.74 0.97
CA PHE A 209 18.34 4.66 0.53
C PHE A 209 19.36 3.93 -0.33
N ASN A 210 19.87 4.56 -1.38
CA ASN A 210 20.83 3.93 -2.30
C ASN A 210 22.17 3.63 -1.61
N SER A 211 22.76 4.64 -0.97
CA SER A 211 24.03 4.54 -0.24
C SER A 211 24.16 5.78 0.63
N VAL A 212 23.75 5.66 1.90
CA VAL A 212 23.80 6.74 2.88
C VAL A 212 24.54 6.27 4.11
N THR A 213 25.33 7.17 4.69
CA THR A 213 26.01 6.95 5.96
C THR A 213 25.53 8.01 6.95
N THR A 214 25.35 7.63 8.21
CA THR A 214 25.04 8.57 9.28
C THR A 214 26.24 9.46 9.59
N LEU A 215 26.03 10.56 10.33
CA LEU A 215 27.11 11.39 10.87
C LEU A 215 28.09 10.60 11.77
N THR A 216 27.64 9.50 12.37
CA THR A 216 28.47 8.59 13.19
C THR A 216 29.26 7.57 12.37
N GLY A 217 29.13 7.55 11.03
CA GLY A 217 29.84 6.63 10.15
C GLY A 217 29.12 5.30 9.90
N GLU A 218 27.88 5.12 10.36
CA GLU A 218 27.11 3.90 10.19
C GLU A 218 26.37 3.87 8.85
N LYS A 219 26.44 2.75 8.12
CA LYS A 219 25.72 2.59 6.85
C LYS A 219 24.23 2.41 7.08
N VAL A 220 23.41 3.17 6.37
CA VAL A 220 21.94 3.09 6.44
C VAL A 220 21.42 2.13 5.36
N ASN A 221 21.15 0.88 5.75
CA ASN A 221 20.66 -0.19 4.86
C ASN A 221 19.17 -0.55 5.11
N LEU A 222 18.38 0.42 5.57
CA LEU A 222 16.97 0.22 5.94
C LEU A 222 16.15 -0.44 4.83
N LYS A 223 15.58 -1.61 5.10
CA LYS A 223 14.63 -2.30 4.22
C LYS A 223 13.23 -2.24 4.80
N THR A 224 12.21 -2.22 3.93
CA THR A 224 10.82 -2.08 4.34
C THR A 224 10.17 -3.44 4.62
N LEU A 225 9.33 -3.51 5.63
CA LEU A 225 8.46 -4.65 5.93
C LEU A 225 7.06 -4.11 6.18
N ASN A 226 6.07 -4.51 5.37
CA ASN A 226 4.71 -3.99 5.46
C ASN A 226 3.77 -5.16 5.77
N ALA A 227 3.01 -5.07 6.87
CA ALA A 227 2.09 -6.11 7.28
C ALA A 227 0.70 -5.53 7.54
N GLY A 228 -0.36 -6.20 7.08
CA GLY A 228 -1.72 -5.73 7.27
C GLY A 228 -2.74 -6.53 6.48
N LEU A 229 -3.71 -5.84 5.89
CA LEU A 229 -4.81 -6.46 5.17
C LEU A 229 -4.84 -6.00 3.72
N ILE A 230 -5.22 -6.91 2.84
CA ILE A 230 -5.54 -6.64 1.44
C ILE A 230 -6.95 -7.16 1.14
N PHE A 231 -7.68 -6.35 0.39
CA PHE A 231 -9.04 -6.60 -0.04
C PHE A 231 -9.03 -6.68 -1.55
N TYR A 232 -9.59 -7.75 -2.09
CA TYR A 232 -9.82 -7.90 -3.51
C TYR A 232 -11.29 -7.61 -3.82
N ILE A 233 -11.51 -6.84 -4.87
CA ILE A 233 -12.80 -6.30 -5.26
C ILE A 233 -13.03 -6.63 -6.74
N LEU A 234 -14.27 -6.97 -7.09
CA LEU A 234 -14.71 -7.18 -8.46
C LEU A 234 -15.03 -5.86 -9.16
#